data_AF-A0A6B2XY62-F1
#
_entry.id   AF-A0A6B2XY62-F1
#
_cell.length_a   1.000
_cell.length_b   1.000
_cell.length_c   1.000
_cell.angle_alpha   90.00
_cell.angle_beta   90.00
_cell.angle_gamma   90.00
#
_symmetry.space_group_name_H-M   'P 1'
#
loop_
_entity.id
_entity.type
_entity.pdbx_description
1 polymer ?
#
loop_
_entity_poly.entity_id
_entity_poly.type
_entity_poly.pdbx_seq_one_letter_code
_entity_poly.pdbx_strand_id
1 'polypeptide(L)'
;MLRPFSPFSIKTKLGTLVVVSVFITTGLLMVAMRTATEVRFITVFSVIASMLITQFVAHSLTAPLDDMTTVARAISHGDYTRRVRGAGRRDELGDLASTINLMADDLEAVD
;
A
#
# COMPACT_ATOMS: atom_id res chain seq x y z
N MET A 1 4.48 -16.82 20.99
CA MET A 1 3.25 -16.67 20.16
C MET A 1 3.69 -16.41 18.72
N LEU A 2 3.46 -17.38 17.82
CA LEU A 2 3.77 -17.26 16.39
C LEU A 2 2.79 -16.24 15.77
N ARG A 3 3.33 -15.12 15.30
CA ARG A 3 2.56 -14.06 14.63
C ARG A 3 2.04 -14.63 13.30
N PRO A 4 0.73 -14.73 13.07
CA PRO A 4 0.21 -15.23 11.80
C PRO A 4 0.62 -14.27 10.68
N PHE A 5 1.21 -14.82 9.62
CA PHE A 5 1.49 -14.08 8.40
C PHE A 5 0.18 -13.48 7.87
N SER A 6 0.02 -12.16 8.01
CA SER A 6 -1.09 -11.46 7.38
C SER A 6 -0.84 -11.43 5.87
N PRO A 7 -1.73 -12.01 5.04
CA PRO A 7 -1.51 -12.10 3.60
C PRO A 7 -1.52 -10.75 2.87
N PHE A 8 -1.87 -9.65 3.56
CA PHE A 8 -2.05 -8.31 2.99
C PHE A 8 -1.11 -7.24 3.55
N SER A 9 0.05 -7.63 4.07
CA SER A 9 1.12 -6.69 4.42
C SER A 9 1.45 -5.75 3.25
N ILE A 10 1.70 -4.45 3.52
CA ILE A 10 2.18 -3.48 2.53
C ILE A 10 3.45 -4.00 1.87
N LYS A 11 4.33 -4.66 2.63
CA LYS A 11 5.53 -5.30 2.10
C LYS A 11 5.18 -6.42 1.12
N THR A 12 4.15 -7.20 1.40
CA THR A 12 3.65 -8.22 0.47
C THR A 12 3.11 -7.57 -0.80
N LYS A 13 2.33 -6.48 -0.72
CA LYS A 13 1.82 -5.77 -1.91
C LYS A 13 2.95 -5.22 -2.78
N LEU A 14 3.94 -4.56 -2.17
CA LEU A 14 5.14 -4.06 -2.85
C LEU A 14 5.98 -5.20 -3.45
N GLY A 15 6.16 -6.29 -2.69
CA GLY A 15 6.89 -7.47 -3.13
C GLY A 15 6.21 -8.14 -4.32
N THR A 16 4.89 -8.36 -4.27
CA THR A 16 4.11 -8.89 -5.39
C THR A 16 4.18 -7.96 -6.60
N LEU A 17 4.12 -6.64 -6.40
CA LEU A 17 4.25 -5.67 -7.49
C LEU A 17 5.60 -5.79 -8.21
N VAL A 18 6.70 -5.88 -7.45
CA VAL A 18 8.05 -6.06 -8.01
C VAL A 18 8.19 -7.41 -8.70
N VAL A 19 7.69 -8.50 -8.08
CA VAL A 19 7.75 -9.83 -8.68
C VAL A 19 6.98 -9.86 -10.00
N VAL A 20 5.75 -9.32 -10.02
CA VAL A 20 4.93 -9.23 -11.24
C VAL A 20 5.61 -8.40 -12.32
N SER A 21 6.20 -7.25 -11.97
CA SER A 21 6.89 -6.40 -12.95
C SER A 21 8.14 -7.08 -13.53
N VAL A 22 8.90 -7.81 -12.71
CA VAL A 22 10.06 -8.58 -13.15
C VAL A 22 9.65 -9.75 -14.04
N PHE A 23 8.60 -10.49 -13.69
CA PHE A 23 8.08 -11.59 -14.52
C PHE A 23 7.57 -11.10 -15.86
N ILE A 24 6.84 -9.98 -15.88
CA ILE A 24 6.41 -9.31 -17.12
C ILE A 24 7.66 -9.01 -17.94
N THR A 25 8.58 -8.20 -17.41
CA THR A 25 9.79 -7.75 -18.12
C THR A 25 10.60 -8.92 -18.68
N THR A 26 10.83 -9.95 -17.87
CA THR A 26 11.57 -11.16 -18.26
C THR A 26 10.85 -11.92 -19.37
N GLY A 27 9.53 -12.07 -19.26
CA GLY A 27 8.69 -12.69 -20.28
C GLY A 27 8.75 -11.93 -21.61
N LEU A 28 8.71 -10.60 -21.59
CA LEU A 28 8.84 -9.79 -22.81
C LEU A 28 10.19 -10.00 -23.47
N LEU A 29 11.27 -9.98 -22.69
CA LEU A 29 12.62 -10.19 -23.23
C LEU A 29 12.75 -11.58 -23.87
N MET A 30 12.15 -12.60 -23.23
CA MET A 30 12.14 -13.97 -23.76
C MET A 30 11.36 -14.09 -25.07
N VAL A 31 10.19 -13.43 -25.17
CA VAL A 31 9.37 -13.39 -26.40
C VAL A 31 10.06 -12.58 -27.50
N ALA A 32 10.64 -11.42 -27.15
CA ALA A 32 11.35 -10.55 -28.09
C ALA A 32 12.54 -11.26 -28.76
N MET A 33 13.25 -12.14 -28.04
CA MET A 33 14.31 -12.96 -28.63
C MET A 33 13.79 -14.11 -29.51
N ARG A 34 12.53 -14.54 -29.33
CA ARG A 34 11.93 -15.68 -30.03
C ARG A 34 11.11 -15.27 -31.25
N THR A 35 10.65 -14.02 -31.35
CA THR A 35 9.69 -13.60 -32.37
C THR A 35 10.14 -12.32 -33.08
N ALA A 36 10.15 -12.32 -34.42
CA ALA A 36 10.48 -11.15 -35.25
C ALA A 36 9.33 -10.13 -35.38
N THR A 37 8.30 -10.20 -34.53
CA THR A 37 7.28 -9.16 -34.41
C THR A 37 7.84 -7.92 -33.73
N GLU A 38 7.36 -6.73 -34.09
CA GLU A 38 7.87 -5.46 -33.54
C GLU A 38 7.77 -5.42 -32.00
N VAL A 39 8.92 -5.62 -31.35
CA VAL A 39 9.17 -5.52 -29.90
C VAL A 39 8.55 -4.24 -29.30
N ARG A 40 8.40 -3.20 -30.12
CA ARG A 40 7.80 -1.91 -29.79
C ARG A 40 6.42 -2.02 -29.14
N PHE A 41 5.52 -2.88 -29.63
CA PHE A 41 4.16 -3.00 -29.06
C PHE A 41 4.17 -3.63 -27.66
N ILE A 42 4.98 -4.65 -27.49
CA ILE A 42 5.12 -5.41 -26.24
C ILE A 42 5.73 -4.49 -25.15
N THR A 43 6.78 -3.74 -25.48
CA THR A 43 7.41 -2.79 -24.56
C THR A 43 6.44 -1.69 -24.13
N VAL A 44 5.70 -1.10 -25.07
CA VAL A 44 4.73 -0.04 -24.75
C VAL A 44 3.63 -0.56 -23.83
N PHE A 45 3.07 -1.74 -24.09
CA PHE A 45 2.03 -2.32 -23.26
C PHE A 45 2.51 -2.57 -21.82
N SER A 46 3.75 -3.04 -21.65
CA SER A 46 4.29 -3.31 -20.33
C SER A 46 4.69 -2.06 -19.55
N VAL A 47 5.14 -1.00 -20.21
CA VAL A 47 5.32 0.31 -19.57
C VAL A 47 3.99 0.85 -19.05
N ILE A 48 2.91 0.71 -19.85
CA ILE A 48 1.57 1.10 -19.41
C ILE A 48 1.12 0.24 -18.22
N ALA A 49 1.29 -1.07 -18.29
CA ALA A 49 0.92 -1.98 -17.22
C ALA A 49 1.68 -1.68 -15.92
N SER A 50 3.00 -1.45 -15.98
CA SER A 50 3.80 -1.13 -14.80
C SER A 50 3.42 0.21 -14.19
N MET A 51 3.11 1.21 -15.03
CA MET A 51 2.64 2.53 -14.59
C MET A 51 1.28 2.43 -13.88
N LEU A 52 0.33 1.67 -14.43
CA LEU A 52 -0.97 1.42 -13.80
C LEU A 52 -0.83 0.71 -12.46
N ILE A 53 0.00 -0.33 -12.40
CA ILE A 53 0.25 -1.09 -11.17
C ILE A 53 0.91 -0.20 -10.10
N THR A 54 1.89 0.62 -10.47
CA THR A 54 2.56 1.57 -9.58
C THR A 54 1.57 2.60 -9.04
N GLN A 55 0.75 3.17 -9.91
CA GLN A 55 -0.25 4.16 -9.54
C GLN A 55 -1.29 3.59 -8.58
N PHE A 56 -1.73 2.35 -8.83
CA PHE A 56 -2.66 1.65 -7.95
C PHE A 56 -2.08 1.49 -6.54
N VAL A 57 -0.82 1.05 -6.43
CA VAL A 57 -0.18 0.89 -5.11
C VAL A 57 0.02 2.22 -4.42
N ALA A 58 0.51 3.24 -5.12
CA ALA A 58 0.68 4.58 -4.57
C ALA A 58 -0.65 5.10 -3.98
N HIS A 59 -1.73 5.06 -4.76
CA HIS A 59 -3.03 5.54 -4.30
C HIS A 59 -3.59 4.73 -3.11
N SER A 60 -3.38 3.41 -3.11
CA SER A 60 -3.82 2.53 -2.01
C SER A 60 -3.12 2.79 -0.67
N LEU A 61 -1.92 3.41 -0.70
CA LEU A 61 -1.13 3.75 0.48
C LEU A 61 -1.30 5.22 0.89
N THR A 62 -1.41 6.13 -0.08
CA THR A 62 -1.55 7.56 0.19
C THR A 62 -2.85 7.89 0.90
N ALA A 63 -4.00 7.33 0.48
CA ALA A 63 -5.28 7.66 1.11
C ALA A 63 -5.35 7.29 2.61
N PRO A 64 -4.92 6.09 3.05
CA PRO A 64 -4.85 5.76 4.47
C PRO A 64 -3.86 6.63 5.28
N LEU A 65 -2.71 6.95 4.69
CA LEU A 65 -1.69 7.78 5.36
C LEU A 65 -2.16 9.23 5.56
N ASP A 66 -2.94 9.75 4.62
CA ASP A 66 -3.55 11.07 4.71
C ASP A 66 -4.61 11.14 5.82
N ASP A 67 -5.45 10.10 5.94
CA ASP A 67 -6.44 9.99 7.04
C ASP A 67 -5.75 9.95 8.41
N MET A 68 -4.69 9.14 8.54
CA MET A 68 -3.87 9.06 9.76
C MET A 68 -3.24 10.40 10.12
N THR A 69 -2.69 11.11 9.11
CA THR A 69 -2.08 12.43 9.31
C THR A 69 -3.11 13.46 9.74
N THR A 70 -4.31 13.40 9.17
CA THR A 70 -5.42 14.30 9.51
C THR A 70 -5.88 14.09 10.95
N VAL A 71 -6.04 12.84 11.38
CA VAL A 71 -6.45 12.53 12.77
C VAL A 71 -5.34 12.86 13.76
N ALA A 72 -4.09 12.49 13.47
CA ALA A 72 -2.95 12.84 14.32
C ALA A 72 -2.82 14.36 14.50
N ARG A 73 -3.08 15.13 13.43
CA ARG A 73 -3.13 16.59 13.52
C ARG A 73 -4.32 17.08 14.35
N ALA A 74 -5.49 16.47 14.26
CA ALA A 74 -6.64 16.85 15.11
C ALA A 74 -6.32 16.62 16.60
N ILE A 75 -5.74 15.47 16.94
CA ILE A 75 -5.28 15.13 18.29
C ILE A 75 -4.25 16.15 18.78
N SER A 76 -3.30 16.57 17.94
CA SER A 76 -2.30 17.58 18.33
C SER A 76 -2.89 18.97 18.59
N HIS A 77 -4.11 19.24 18.12
CA HIS A 77 -4.86 20.48 18.41
C HIS A 77 -5.88 20.30 19.54
N GLY A 78 -5.88 19.15 20.22
CA GLY A 78 -6.78 18.86 21.35
C GLY A 78 -8.14 18.26 20.96
N ASP A 79 -8.39 17.96 19.68
CA ASP A 79 -9.59 17.24 19.26
C ASP A 79 -9.34 15.73 19.33
N TYR A 80 -9.47 15.17 20.54
CA TYR A 80 -9.30 13.75 20.78
C TYR A 80 -10.50 12.92 20.37
N THR A 81 -11.62 13.50 19.93
CA THR A 81 -12.82 12.74 19.53
C THR A 81 -12.68 12.08 18.16
N ARG A 82 -11.66 12.49 17.39
CA ARG A 82 -11.38 11.96 16.05
C ARG A 82 -10.71 10.60 16.14
N ARG A 83 -11.06 9.70 15.21
CA ARG A 83 -10.51 8.35 15.10
C ARG A 83 -10.12 8.06 13.67
N VAL A 84 -9.00 7.35 13.50
CA VAL A 84 -8.51 6.84 12.21
C VAL A 84 -9.42 5.71 11.74
N ARG A 85 -9.82 5.77 10.46
CA ARG A 85 -10.63 4.71 9.85
C ARG A 85 -9.74 3.54 9.42
N GLY A 86 -10.28 2.33 9.45
CA GLY A 86 -9.58 1.15 8.95
C GLY A 86 -8.70 0.41 9.97
N ALA A 87 -8.91 0.61 11.27
CA ALA A 87 -8.32 -0.24 12.33
C ALA A 87 -8.65 -1.74 12.18
N GLY A 88 -9.73 -2.09 11.48
CA GLY A 88 -10.07 -3.48 11.13
C GLY A 88 -9.23 -4.10 10.00
N ARG A 89 -8.29 -3.36 9.40
CA ARG A 89 -7.41 -3.89 8.36
C ARG A 89 -6.43 -4.90 8.97
N ARG A 90 -6.20 -6.00 8.27
CA ARG A 90 -5.22 -7.02 8.65
C ARG A 90 -3.86 -6.75 8.03
N ASP A 91 -3.39 -5.50 8.12
CA ASP A 91 -2.12 -5.05 7.59
C ASP A 91 -1.47 -4.01 8.51
N GLU A 92 -0.28 -3.55 8.18
CA GLU A 92 0.47 -2.60 9.00
C GLU A 92 -0.26 -1.26 9.19
N LEU A 93 -1.12 -0.88 8.24
CA LEU A 93 -1.95 0.32 8.37
C LEU A 93 -3.09 0.12 9.36
N GLY A 94 -3.65 -1.09 9.46
CA GLY A 94 -4.62 -1.44 10.50
C GLY A 94 -4.00 -1.44 11.90
N ASP A 95 -2.79 -2.00 12.03
CA ASP A 95 -2.02 -1.95 13.28
C ASP A 95 -1.76 -0.49 13.68
N LEU A 96 -1.29 0.35 12.74
CA LEU A 96 -1.03 1.77 12.99
C LEU A 96 -2.29 2.55 13.34
N ALA A 97 -3.40 2.34 12.61
CA ALA A 97 -4.69 2.96 12.90
C ALA A 97 -5.18 2.62 14.31
N SER A 98 -5.01 1.36 14.72
CA SER A 98 -5.38 0.90 16.06
C SER A 98 -4.53 1.58 17.14
N THR A 99 -3.22 1.71 16.92
CA THR A 99 -2.33 2.41 17.86
C THR A 99 -2.66 3.90 18.00
N ILE A 100 -2.97 4.59 16.91
CA ILE A 100 -3.36 6.01 16.96
C ILE A 100 -4.70 6.18 17.70
N ASN A 101 -5.67 5.30 17.45
CA ASN A 101 -6.96 5.36 18.16
C ASN A 101 -6.80 5.12 19.66
N LEU A 102 -5.96 4.15 20.06
CA LEU A 102 -5.67 3.89 21.47
C LEU A 102 -5.00 5.09 22.15
N MET A 103 -4.08 5.76 21.46
CA MET A 103 -3.47 7.00 21.97
C MET A 103 -4.50 8.11 22.15
N ALA A 104 -5.47 8.23 21.24
CA ALA A 104 -6.56 9.20 21.37
C ALA A 104 -7.47 8.87 22.56
N ASP A 105 -7.80 7.59 22.75
CA ASP A 105 -8.59 7.11 23.89
C ASP A 105 -7.87 7.40 25.22
N ASP A 106 -6.57 7.15 25.29
CA ASP A 106 -5.75 7.41 26.49
C ASP A 106 -5.70 8.91 26.82
N LEU A 107 -5.61 9.78 25.82
CA LEU A 107 -5.60 11.24 26.01
C LEU A 107 -6.98 11.76 26.43
N GLU A 108 -8.06 11.27 25.82
CA GLU A 108 -9.43 11.62 26.18
C GLU A 108 -9.82 11.19 27.60
N ALA A 109 -9.17 10.15 28.13
CA ALA A 109 -9.41 9.67 29.50
C ALA A 109 -8.62 10.43 30.58
N VAL A 110 -7.58 11.20 30.20
CA VAL A 110 -6.68 11.90 31.14
C VAL A 110 -7.02 13.39 31.28
N ASP A 111 -7.65 14.01 30.27
CA ASP A 111 -8.25 15.35 30.33
C ASP A 111 -9.68 15.31 30.92
#